data_AF-A0A1H8KIE3-F1
#
_entry.id   AF-A0A1H8KIE3-F1
#
_cell.length_a   1.000
_cell.length_b   1.000
_cell.length_c   1.000
_cell.angle_alpha   90.00
_cell.angle_beta   90.00
_cell.angle_gamma   90.00
#
_symmetry.space_group_name_H-M   'P 1'
#
loop_
_entity.id
_entity.type
_entity.pdbx_description
1 polymer ?
#
loop_
_entity_poly.entity_id
_entity_poly.type
_entity_poly.pdbx_seq_one_letter_code
_entity_poly.pdbx_strand_id
1 'polypeptide(L)' 'KGKLVAVQGAIRVDRYETQGGEKRIFTKVSGRNIQLLEKQKNDPEKYNVCAEFKETVEDDDVPF' A
#
# COMPACT_ATOMS: atom_id res chain seq x y z
N LYS A 1 -2.81 -16.88 -2.95
CA LYS A 1 -2.07 -16.15 -1.89
C LYS A 1 -0.87 -15.46 -2.53
N GLY A 2 -0.55 -14.21 -2.19
CA GLY A 2 0.61 -13.50 -2.76
C GLY A 2 0.37 -12.69 -4.04
N LYS A 3 -0.89 -12.39 -4.40
CA LYS A 3 -1.21 -11.50 -5.53
C LYS A 3 -1.07 -10.04 -5.09
N LEU A 4 -0.56 -9.17 -5.99
CA LEU A 4 -0.50 -7.74 -5.74
C LEU A 4 -1.86 -7.10 -5.99
N VAL A 5 -2.38 -6.41 -4.98
CA VAL A 5 -3.69 -5.74 -5.06
C VAL A 5 -3.61 -4.34 -4.47
N ALA A 6 -4.33 -3.39 -5.07
CA ALA A 6 -4.70 -2.13 -4.44
C ALA A 6 -6.06 -2.30 -3.75
N VAL A 7 -6.17 -1.77 -2.54
CA VAL A 7 -7.41 -1.78 -1.76
C VAL A 7 -7.77 -0.36 -1.40
N GLN A 8 -8.94 0.11 -1.83
CA GLN A 8 -9.51 1.39 -1.45
C GLN A 8 -10.69 1.15 -0.51
N GLY A 9 -10.71 1.82 0.63
CA GLY A 9 -11.75 1.64 1.63
C GLY A 9 -11.57 2.55 2.83
N ALA A 10 -12.15 2.15 3.96
CA ALA A 10 -12.05 2.88 5.22
C ALA A 10 -11.34 2.03 6.28
N ILE A 11 -10.52 2.68 7.09
CA ILE A 11 -9.94 2.07 8.28
C ILE A 11 -11.03 1.91 9.33
N ARG A 12 -11.11 0.72 9.93
CA ARG A 12 -11.96 0.42 11.08
C ARG A 12 -11.13 -0.12 12.22
N VAL A 13 -11.45 0.34 13.42
CA VAL A 13 -10.81 -0.09 14.66
C VAL A 13 -11.88 -0.75 15.51
N ASP A 14 -11.76 -2.06 15.67
CA ASP A 14 -12.68 -2.86 16.48
C ASP A 14 -12.03 -3.10 17.85
N ARG A 15 -12.78 -2.86 18.92
CA ARG A 15 -12.37 -3.16 20.30
C ARG A 15 -13.31 -4.23 20.85
N TYR A 16 -12.75 -5.28 21.43
CA TYR A 16 -13.53 -6.40 21.94
C TYR A 16 -12.84 -7.04 23.15
N GLU A 17 -13.60 -7.84 23.89
CA GLU A 17 -13.12 -8.60 25.03
C GLU A 17 -13.01 -10.09 24.65
N THR A 18 -11.93 -10.74 25.01
CA THR A 18 -11.80 -12.20 24.82
C THR A 18 -12.65 -12.93 25.85
N GLN A 19 -12.88 -14.24 25.63
CA GLN A 19 -13.61 -15.07 26.60
C GLN A 19 -12.96 -15.11 27.99
N GLY A 20 -11.66 -14.80 28.09
CA GLY A 20 -10.93 -14.68 29.35
C GLY A 20 -10.91 -13.27 29.96
N GLY A 21 -11.65 -12.31 29.41
CA GLY A 21 -11.75 -10.95 29.94
C GLY A 21 -10.67 -9.97 29.45
N GLU A 22 -9.81 -10.38 28.52
CA GLU A 22 -8.75 -9.50 28.00
C GLU A 22 -9.32 -8.53 26.96
N LYS A 23 -9.06 -7.24 27.14
CA LYS A 23 -9.40 -6.21 26.15
C LYS A 23 -8.40 -6.24 24.99
N ARG A 24 -8.90 -6.40 23.77
CA ARG A 24 -8.10 -6.40 22.54
C ARG A 24 -8.59 -5.37 21.55
N ILE A 25 -7.67 -4.94 20.70
CA ILE A 25 -7.92 -3.98 19.62
C ILE A 25 -7.45 -4.63 18.32
N PHE A 26 -8.29 -4.57 17.30
CA PHE A 26 -7.99 -5.05 15.95
C PHE A 26 -8.29 -3.96 14.93
N THR A 27 -7.30 -3.62 14.12
CA THR A 27 -7.44 -2.63 13.05
C THR A 27 -7.52 -3.34 11.71
N LYS A 28 -8.52 -2.99 10.91
CA LYS A 28 -8.75 -3.55 9.57
C LYS A 28 -9.10 -2.47 8.57
N VAL A 29 -8.87 -2.76 7.29
CA VAL A 29 -9.39 -1.94 6.18
C VAL A 29 -10.65 -2.61 5.65
N SER A 30 -11.79 -1.94 5.75
CA SER A 30 -13.02 -2.34 5.10
C SER A 30 -12.97 -1.90 3.63
N GLY A 31 -12.52 -2.80 2.75
CA GLY A 31 -12.38 -2.53 1.32
C GLY A 31 -13.73 -2.29 0.64
N ARG A 32 -13.81 -1.21 -0.15
CA ARG A 32 -14.94 -0.92 -1.06
C ARG A 32 -14.58 -1.27 -2.51
N ASN A 33 -13.32 -1.08 -2.89
CA ASN A 33 -12.79 -1.42 -4.22
C ASN A 33 -11.46 -2.16 -4.05
N ILE A 34 -11.30 -3.26 -4.80
CA ILE A 34 -10.07 -4.07 -4.83
C ILE A 34 -9.65 -4.22 -6.29
N GLN A 35 -8.47 -3.73 -6.62
CA GLN A 35 -7.89 -3.79 -7.96
C GLN A 35 -6.69 -4.73 -7.98
N LEU A 36 -6.62 -5.58 -9.00
CA LEU A 36 -5.47 -6.45 -9.21
C LEU A 36 -4.39 -5.67 -9.98
N LEU A 37 -3.18 -5.61 -9.43
CA LEU A 37 -2.06 -4.86 -10.01
C LEU A 37 -0.99 -5.76 -10.64
N GLU A 38 -1.38 -6.93 -11.14
CA GLU A 38 -0.44 -7.83 -11.79
C GLU A 38 0.17 -7.17 -13.04
N LYS A 39 1.51 -7.21 -13.15
CA LYS A 39 2.23 -6.70 -14.31
C LYS A 39 1.84 -7.53 -15.54
N GLN A 40 1.13 -6.92 -16.50
CA GLN A 40 1.01 -7.51 -17.83
C GLN A 40 2.42 -7.57 -18.42
N LYS A 41 2.89 -8.77 -18.79
CA LYS A 41 4.25 -8.95 -19.34
C LYS A 41 4.44 -8.34 -20.73
N ASN A 42 3.39 -7.78 -21.35
CA ASN A 42 3.42 -7.32 -22.73
C ASN A 42 2.84 -5.90 -22.85
N ASP A 43 3.55 -4.89 -22.33
CA ASP A 43 3.45 -3.53 -22.88
C ASP A 43 4.71 -2.73 -22.51
N PRO A 44 5.71 -2.59 -23.41
CA PRO A 44 6.91 -1.82 -23.14
C PRO A 44 6.69 -0.31 -23.09
N GLU A 45 5.50 0.22 -23.44
CA GLU A 45 5.30 1.67 -23.58
C GLU A 45 4.62 2.35 -22.37
N LYS A 46 4.21 1.61 -21.34
CA LYS A 46 3.37 2.15 -20.26
C LYS A 46 4.06 2.43 -18.92
N TYR A 47 5.38 2.63 -18.92
CA TYR A 47 6.17 2.94 -17.72
C TYR A 47 7.06 4.19 -17.89
N ASN A 48 6.52 5.28 -18.43
CA ASN A 48 7.18 6.60 -18.39
C ASN A 48 6.69 7.46 -17.20
N VAL A 49 6.63 6.88 -16.00
CA VAL A 49 6.36 7.65 -14.75
C VAL A 49 7.45 7.43 -13.69
N CYS A 50 8.54 6.75 -14.04
CA CYS A 50 9.70 6.53 -13.15
C CYS A 50 10.91 7.40 -13.53
N ALA A 51 10.68 8.50 -14.24
CA ALA A 51 11.75 9.43 -14.63
C ALA A 51 11.92 10.60 -13.65
N GLU A 52 10.88 10.97 -12.88
CA GLU A 52 10.92 12.17 -12.01
C GLU A 52 11.52 11.95 -10.62
N PHE A 53 11.72 10.71 -10.16
CA PHE A 53 12.35 10.45 -8.85
C PHE A 53 13.86 10.24 -8.93
N LYS A 54 14.45 10.26 -10.13
CA LYS A 54 15.88 10.05 -10.32
C LYS A 54 16.69 11.34 -10.27
N GLU A 55 16.06 12.49 -10.47
CA GLU A 55 16.75 13.78 -10.57
C GLU A 55 17.08 14.39 -9.20
N THR A 56 16.37 14.03 -8.12
CA THR A 56 16.59 14.59 -6.77
C THR A 56 17.66 13.88 -5.94
N VAL A 57 18.24 12.77 -6.42
CA VAL A 57 19.32 12.05 -5.72
C VAL A 57 20.72 12.48 -6.18
N GLU A 58 20.80 13.32 -7.22
CA GLU A 58 22.05 13.86 -7.78
C GLU A 58 22.29 15.33 -7.37
N ASP A 59 21.44 15.91 -6.49
CA ASP A 59 21.63 17.26 -5.97
C ASP A 59 22.67 17.24 -4.83
N ASP A 60 23.94 17.35 -5.22
CA ASP A 60 25.19 17.29 -4.43
C ASP A 60 25.34 18.42 -3.37
N ASP A 61 24.24 19.02 -2.90
CA ASP A 61 24.20 20.21 -2.04
C ASP A 61 23.61 19.96 -0.63
N VAL A 62 23.70 18.74 -0.09
CA VAL A 62 23.32 18.44 1.31
C VAL A 62 24.55 18.39 2.22
N PRO A 63 24.88 19.49 2.94
CA PRO A 63 25.95 19.44 3.94
C PRO A 63 25.54 18.58 5.15
N PHE A 64 26.46 17.74 5.61
CA PHE A 64 26.31 16.90 6.81
C PHE A 64 26.18 17.73 8.10
#